data_AF-A0A832SGA4-F1
#
_entry.id   AF-A0A832SGA4-F1
#
_cell.length_a   1.000
_cell.length_b   1.000
_cell.length_c   1.000
_cell.angle_alpha   90.00
_cell.angle_beta   90.00
_cell.angle_gamma   90.00
#
_symmetry.space_group_name_H-M   'P 1'
#
loop_
_entity.id
_entity.type
_entity.pdbx_description
1 polymer ?
#
loop_
_entity_poly.entity_id
_entity_poly.type
_entity_poly.pdbx_seq_one_letter_code
_entity_poly.pdbx_strand_id
1 'polypeptide(L)'
;PDIIIGQGTCAVCSAYTNEITRALEILENKPVVEIMDPHSIDDILSSITTIARRLDREKQGIELTKALQKRIHDVKNTNYSTRPKTLCIEWVEPFFTAGHWIPQMIEIAGGTNLLSKSGEHSRKMTIDEVVSADPDIIIMMPCGFDVNRTRSECADSLTKNPKWINLRAFK
;
A
#
# COMPACT_ATOMS: atom_id res chain seq x y z
N PRO A 1 -7.78 26.77 -7.63
CA PRO A 1 -8.53 25.78 -6.82
C PRO A 1 -8.57 26.24 -5.35
N ASP A 2 -9.63 25.97 -4.59
CA ASP A 2 -9.73 26.43 -3.19
C ASP A 2 -9.01 25.48 -2.20
N ILE A 3 -8.92 24.20 -2.56
CA ILE A 3 -8.22 23.17 -1.79
C ILE A 3 -7.32 22.33 -2.70
N ILE A 4 -6.15 21.96 -2.19
CA ILE A 4 -5.27 20.95 -2.75
C ILE A 4 -5.17 19.82 -1.73
N ILE A 5 -5.57 18.61 -2.13
CA ILE A 5 -5.41 17.40 -1.32
C ILE A 5 -4.24 16.63 -1.91
N GLY A 6 -3.22 16.39 -1.10
CA GLY A 6 -2.01 15.65 -1.48
C GLY A 6 -1.83 14.39 -0.65
N GLN A 7 -0.89 13.55 -1.07
CA GLN A 7 -0.48 12.36 -0.34
C GLN A 7 0.96 12.51 0.18
N GLY A 8 1.20 12.11 1.42
CA GLY A 8 2.50 12.14 2.10
C GLY A 8 3.20 10.79 2.21
N THR A 9 2.51 9.69 1.85
CA THR A 9 2.92 8.30 2.15
C THR A 9 4.22 7.83 1.51
N CYS A 10 4.63 8.40 0.39
CA CYS A 10 5.84 7.97 -0.30
C CYS A 10 6.44 9.11 -1.12
N ALA A 11 7.72 9.39 -0.92
CA ALA A 11 8.44 10.44 -1.65
C ALA A 11 8.65 10.14 -3.14
N VAL A 12 8.41 8.89 -3.58
CA VAL A 12 8.62 8.43 -4.97
C VAL A 12 7.32 8.36 -5.76
N CYS A 13 6.29 7.70 -5.21
CA CYS A 13 5.03 7.49 -5.92
C CYS A 13 3.97 8.54 -5.61
N SER A 14 4.10 9.27 -4.51
CA SER A 14 3.28 10.45 -4.30
C SER A 14 3.86 11.63 -5.08
N ALA A 15 2.98 12.46 -5.65
CA ALA A 15 3.35 13.81 -6.06
C ALA A 15 3.72 14.60 -4.79
N TYR A 16 4.97 14.44 -4.36
CA TYR A 16 5.49 15.05 -3.14
C TYR A 16 5.56 16.58 -3.26
N THR A 17 5.88 17.22 -2.14
CA THR A 17 5.84 18.64 -1.83
C THR A 17 6.39 19.56 -2.91
N ASN A 18 7.34 19.13 -3.74
CA ASN A 18 7.92 19.99 -4.79
C ASN A 18 6.88 20.43 -5.81
N GLU A 19 6.01 19.53 -6.26
CA GLU A 19 4.98 19.89 -7.25
C GLU A 19 3.87 20.72 -6.61
N ILE A 20 3.52 20.44 -5.35
CA ILE A 20 2.53 21.24 -4.61
C ILE A 20 3.10 22.64 -4.33
N THR A 21 4.35 22.75 -3.84
CA THR A 21 5.03 24.03 -3.62
C THR A 21 5.13 24.83 -4.91
N ARG A 22 5.53 24.19 -6.02
CA ARG A 22 5.56 24.83 -7.33
C ARG A 22 4.17 25.29 -7.78
N ALA A 23 3.14 24.49 -7.55
CA ALA A 23 1.77 24.90 -7.83
C ALA A 23 1.37 26.11 -6.99
N LEU A 24 1.72 26.16 -5.70
CA LEU A 24 1.44 27.30 -4.82
C LEU A 24 2.16 28.59 -5.25
N GLU A 25 3.33 28.49 -5.88
CA GLU A 25 4.06 29.64 -6.43
C GLU A 25 3.40 30.20 -7.71
N ILE A 26 2.80 29.33 -8.53
CA ILE A 26 2.20 29.69 -9.82
C ILE A 26 0.74 30.13 -9.66
N LEU A 27 0.03 29.58 -8.68
CA LEU A 27 -1.38 29.89 -8.46
C LEU A 27 -1.56 31.30 -7.91
N GLU A 28 -2.40 32.09 -8.58
CA GLU A 28 -2.77 33.43 -8.11
C GLU A 28 -3.55 33.39 -6.80
N ASN A 29 -4.30 32.30 -6.56
CA ASN A 29 -5.03 32.08 -5.33
C ASN A 29 -4.21 31.21 -4.35
N LYS A 30 -4.47 31.35 -3.04
CA LYS A 30 -3.80 30.58 -1.98
C LYS A 30 -4.71 29.44 -1.51
N PRO A 31 -4.69 28.26 -2.15
CA PRO A 31 -5.50 27.12 -1.70
C PRO A 31 -5.10 26.69 -0.30
N VAL A 32 -6.05 26.12 0.43
CA VAL A 32 -5.75 25.30 1.60
C VAL A 32 -5.08 24.01 1.12
N VAL A 33 -3.94 23.65 1.72
CA VAL A 33 -3.25 22.40 1.40
C VAL A 33 -3.46 21.41 2.54
N GLU A 34 -3.97 20.23 2.19
CA GLU A 34 -4.21 19.15 3.12
C GLU A 34 -3.45 17.90 2.64
N ILE A 35 -2.41 17.50 3.38
CA ILE A 35 -1.57 16.35 3.03
C ILE A 35 -1.97 15.14 3.88
N MET A 36 -2.31 14.04 3.23
CA MET A 36 -2.71 12.79 3.87
C MET A 36 -1.55 11.81 3.91
N ASP A 37 -1.18 11.34 5.10
CA ASP A 37 -0.12 10.36 5.28
C ASP A 37 -0.59 9.15 6.10
N PRO A 38 -1.49 8.30 5.56
CA PRO A 38 -2.03 7.17 6.31
C PRO A 38 -1.02 6.01 6.38
N HIS A 39 -0.82 5.46 7.58
CA HIS A 39 0.11 4.35 7.82
C HIS A 39 -0.62 3.05 8.17
N SER A 40 -1.92 3.14 8.45
CA SER A 40 -2.80 2.01 8.77
C SER A 40 -4.14 2.12 8.04
N ILE A 41 -4.94 1.05 8.05
CA ILE A 41 -6.30 1.05 7.52
C ILE A 41 -7.17 2.05 8.29
N ASP A 42 -6.97 2.17 9.61
CA ASP A 42 -7.70 3.14 10.42
C ASP A 42 -7.33 4.58 10.05
N ASP A 43 -6.07 4.84 9.71
CA ASP A 43 -5.66 6.16 9.20
C ASP A 43 -6.32 6.46 7.85
N ILE A 44 -6.42 5.48 6.93
CA ILE A 44 -7.15 5.66 5.66
C ILE A 44 -8.60 6.06 5.93
N LEU A 45 -9.28 5.36 6.83
CA LEU A 45 -10.67 5.65 7.21
C LEU A 45 -10.80 7.03 7.88
N SER A 46 -9.81 7.42 8.68
CA SER A 46 -9.72 8.75 9.27
C SER A 46 -9.52 9.83 8.21
N SER A 47 -8.63 9.62 7.23
CA SER A 47 -8.40 10.51 6.09
C SER A 47 -9.68 10.78 5.30
N ILE A 48 -10.53 9.77 5.07
CA ILE A 48 -11.84 9.96 4.42
C ILE A 48 -12.69 10.96 5.21
N THR A 49 -12.74 10.82 6.53
CA THR A 49 -13.52 11.70 7.40
C THR A 49 -12.96 13.12 7.43
N THR A 50 -11.63 13.27 7.43
CA THR A 50 -10.95 14.57 7.33
C THR A 50 -11.23 15.26 6.01
N ILE A 51 -11.10 14.55 4.89
CA ILE A 51 -11.42 15.08 3.55
C ILE A 51 -12.89 15.49 3.47
N ALA A 52 -13.80 14.66 3.96
CA ALA A 52 -15.23 14.96 3.95
C ALA A 52 -15.56 16.25 4.72
N ARG A 53 -14.94 16.48 5.88
CA ARG A 53 -15.08 17.73 6.63
C ARG A 53 -14.55 18.94 5.87
N ARG A 54 -13.41 18.81 5.19
CA ARG A 54 -12.83 19.89 4.37
C ARG A 54 -13.69 20.27 3.16
N LEU A 55 -14.56 19.37 2.73
CA LEU A 55 -15.45 19.58 1.59
C LEU A 55 -16.89 19.91 2.00
N ASP A 56 -17.17 20.11 3.30
CA ASP A 56 -18.52 20.27 3.86
C ASP A 56 -19.46 19.11 3.45
N ARG A 57 -18.95 17.88 3.56
CA ARG A 57 -19.62 16.62 3.20
C ARG A 57 -19.51 15.58 4.31
N GLU A 58 -19.54 15.99 5.57
CA GLU A 58 -19.34 15.09 6.72
C GLU A 58 -20.31 13.91 6.71
N LYS A 59 -21.59 14.14 6.34
CA LYS A 59 -22.60 13.08 6.28
C LYS A 59 -22.17 11.97 5.31
N GLN A 60 -21.74 12.33 4.11
CA GLN A 60 -21.26 11.40 3.09
C GLN A 60 -19.97 10.70 3.54
N GLY A 61 -19.06 11.42 4.21
CA GLY A 61 -17.86 10.83 4.79
C GLY A 61 -18.18 9.75 5.83
N ILE A 62 -19.12 10.02 6.74
CA ILE A 62 -19.56 9.07 7.76
C ILE A 62 -20.21 7.84 7.11
N GLU A 63 -21.09 8.05 6.12
CA GLU A 63 -21.76 6.95 5.39
C GLU A 63 -20.73 6.05 4.67
N LEU A 64 -19.77 6.65 3.97
CA LEU A 64 -18.70 5.93 3.28
C LEU A 64 -17.81 5.15 4.25
N THR A 65 -17.33 5.79 5.32
CA THR A 65 -16.48 5.15 6.33
C THR A 65 -17.18 3.97 6.98
N LYS A 66 -18.47 4.11 7.34
CA LYS A 66 -19.26 3.00 7.89
C LYS A 66 -19.39 1.84 6.92
N ALA A 67 -19.65 2.12 5.64
CA ALA A 67 -19.76 1.09 4.61
C ALA A 67 -18.43 0.33 4.42
N LEU A 68 -17.29 1.05 4.42
CA LEU A 68 -15.97 0.44 4.33
C LEU A 68 -15.61 -0.38 5.56
N GLN A 69 -15.87 0.14 6.76
CA GLN A 69 -15.67 -0.59 8.02
C GLN A 69 -16.47 -1.88 8.05
N LYS A 70 -17.73 -1.85 7.59
CA LYS A 70 -18.54 -3.06 7.47
C LYS A 70 -17.90 -4.08 6.52
N ARG A 71 -17.46 -3.65 5.33
CA ARG A 71 -16.80 -4.55 4.36
C ARG A 71 -15.52 -5.17 4.94
N ILE A 72 -14.69 -4.38 5.61
CA ILE A 72 -13.46 -4.84 6.27
C ILE A 72 -13.80 -5.86 7.37
N HIS A 73 -14.83 -5.58 8.17
CA HIS A 73 -15.31 -6.47 9.23
C HIS A 73 -15.82 -7.80 8.67
N ASP A 74 -16.59 -7.77 7.57
CA ASP A 74 -17.09 -8.98 6.90
C ASP A 74 -15.93 -9.86 6.41
N VAL A 75 -14.88 -9.26 5.83
CA VAL A 75 -13.64 -9.99 5.41
C VAL A 75 -12.90 -10.56 6.62
N LYS A 76 -12.73 -9.77 7.68
CA LYS A 76 -12.03 -10.19 8.91
C LYS A 76 -12.72 -11.37 9.61
N ASN A 77 -14.04 -11.43 9.55
CA ASN A 77 -14.85 -12.48 10.18
C ASN A 77 -15.12 -13.67 9.26
N THR A 78 -14.57 -13.68 8.05
CA THR A 78 -14.64 -14.85 7.19
C THR A 78 -13.85 -15.99 7.84
N ASN A 79 -14.42 -17.20 7.86
CA ASN A 79 -13.75 -18.35 8.45
C ASN A 79 -12.72 -18.92 7.46
N TYR A 80 -11.46 -18.51 7.61
CA TYR A 80 -10.36 -19.03 6.81
C TYR A 80 -9.86 -20.35 7.39
N SER A 81 -9.92 -21.42 6.60
CA SER A 81 -9.42 -22.75 7.00
C SER A 81 -7.91 -22.84 7.09
N THR A 82 -7.19 -21.90 6.45
CA THR A 82 -5.73 -21.84 6.42
C THR A 82 -5.25 -20.40 6.59
N ARG A 83 -4.00 -20.24 7.05
CA ARG A 83 -3.33 -18.94 7.14
C ARG A 83 -2.02 -18.96 6.34
N PRO A 84 -2.07 -18.69 5.02
CA PRO A 84 -0.86 -18.74 4.20
C PRO A 84 0.13 -17.65 4.59
N LYS A 85 1.40 -17.99 4.74
CA LYS A 85 2.49 -17.03 4.87
C LYS A 85 2.61 -16.24 3.57
N THR A 86 2.28 -14.96 3.63
CA THR A 86 2.13 -14.09 2.46
C THR A 86 3.18 -13.00 2.48
N LEU A 87 3.87 -12.84 1.36
CA LEU A 87 4.82 -11.75 1.13
C LEU A 87 4.29 -10.84 0.03
N CYS A 88 4.11 -9.55 0.32
CA CYS A 88 3.81 -8.54 -0.69
C CYS A 88 5.07 -7.75 -1.07
N ILE A 89 5.29 -7.59 -2.36
CA ILE A 89 6.45 -6.90 -2.94
C ILE A 89 5.94 -5.70 -3.77
N GLU A 90 6.34 -4.50 -3.38
CA GLU A 90 5.89 -3.24 -4.01
C GLU A 90 6.92 -2.60 -4.93
N TRP A 91 8.12 -3.18 -5.02
CA TRP A 91 9.12 -2.84 -6.02
C TRP A 91 10.04 -4.04 -6.25
N VAL A 92 10.39 -4.31 -7.52
CA VAL A 92 11.05 -5.57 -7.91
C VAL A 92 12.58 -5.45 -7.93
N GLU A 93 13.14 -4.30 -8.33
CA GLU A 93 14.60 -4.10 -8.36
C GLU A 93 14.99 -2.69 -7.89
N PRO A 94 15.65 -2.56 -6.72
CA PRO A 94 15.86 -3.63 -5.73
C PRO A 94 14.53 -4.03 -5.06
N PHE A 95 14.45 -5.21 -4.43
CA PHE A 95 13.19 -5.61 -3.77
C PHE A 95 12.80 -4.67 -2.63
N PHE A 96 11.54 -4.22 -2.61
CA PHE A 96 10.94 -3.54 -1.47
C PHE A 96 9.74 -4.30 -0.92
N THR A 97 9.66 -4.36 0.40
CA THR A 97 8.53 -4.94 1.13
C THR A 97 7.34 -4.01 1.03
N ALA A 98 6.13 -4.55 1.00
CA ALA A 98 4.95 -3.71 1.17
C ALA A 98 4.73 -3.32 2.65
N GLY A 99 4.85 -2.02 2.95
CA GLY A 99 4.69 -1.45 4.29
C GLY A 99 3.30 -0.87 4.58
N HIS A 100 3.24 0.06 5.54
CA HIS A 100 2.05 0.80 5.95
C HIS A 100 0.88 -0.13 6.32
N TRP A 101 -0.24 -0.03 5.59
CA TRP A 101 -1.47 -0.79 5.86
C TRP A 101 -1.49 -2.18 5.20
N ILE A 102 -0.53 -2.49 4.32
CA ILE A 102 -0.51 -3.78 3.60
C ILE A 102 -0.38 -4.98 4.55
N PRO A 103 0.47 -4.94 5.59
CA PRO A 103 0.50 -6.00 6.61
C PRO A 103 -0.86 -6.22 7.27
N GLN A 104 -1.61 -5.15 7.57
CA GLN A 104 -2.95 -5.28 8.13
C GLN A 104 -3.93 -5.92 7.13
N MET A 105 -3.84 -5.55 5.84
CA MET A 105 -4.68 -6.15 4.80
C MET A 105 -4.46 -7.65 4.68
N ILE A 106 -3.20 -8.11 4.75
CA ILE A 106 -2.86 -9.54 4.71
C ILE A 106 -3.50 -10.27 5.89
N GLU A 107 -3.32 -9.76 7.11
CA GLU A 107 -3.85 -10.39 8.31
C GLU A 107 -5.38 -10.39 8.37
N ILE A 108 -6.03 -9.32 7.87
CA ILE A 108 -7.49 -9.21 7.75
C ILE A 108 -8.03 -10.22 6.74
N ALA A 109 -7.31 -10.46 5.64
CA ALA A 109 -7.65 -11.45 4.63
C ALA A 109 -7.30 -12.90 5.03
N GLY A 110 -6.88 -13.12 6.29
CA GLY A 110 -6.58 -14.44 6.84
C GLY A 110 -5.16 -14.94 6.57
N GLY A 111 -4.30 -14.16 5.93
CA GLY A 111 -2.90 -14.50 5.73
C GLY A 111 -2.04 -14.29 6.98
N THR A 112 -0.76 -14.65 6.88
CA THR A 112 0.29 -14.27 7.83
C THR A 112 1.31 -13.40 7.11
N ASN A 113 1.47 -12.16 7.53
CA ASN A 113 2.38 -11.20 6.90
C ASN A 113 3.85 -11.58 7.12
N LEU A 114 4.66 -11.46 6.07
CA LEU A 114 6.10 -11.69 6.11
C LEU A 114 6.91 -10.43 5.79
N LEU A 115 8.06 -10.30 6.46
CA LEU A 115 9.15 -9.35 6.18
C LEU A 115 8.84 -7.85 6.28
N SER A 116 7.61 -7.46 6.63
CA SER A 116 7.20 -6.08 6.96
C SER A 116 6.40 -6.02 8.26
N LYS A 117 6.05 -4.81 8.71
CA LYS A 117 5.17 -4.60 9.86
C LYS A 117 4.17 -3.49 9.61
N SER A 118 3.00 -3.63 10.23
CA SER A 118 1.93 -2.64 10.18
C SER A 118 2.45 -1.28 10.63
N GLY A 119 2.18 -0.24 9.84
CA GLY A 119 2.58 1.13 10.13
C GLY A 119 4.05 1.47 9.84
N GLU A 120 4.92 0.47 9.59
CA GLU A 120 6.30 0.74 9.19
C GLU A 120 6.37 1.02 7.68
N HIS A 121 7.24 1.94 7.28
CA HIS A 121 7.53 2.18 5.86
C HIS A 121 8.07 0.92 5.19
N SER A 122 7.85 0.87 3.88
CA SER A 122 8.48 -0.09 2.98
C SER A 122 10.00 0.00 3.07
N ARG A 123 10.66 -1.16 3.16
CA ARG A 123 12.12 -1.26 3.22
C ARG A 123 12.66 -2.12 2.10
N LYS A 124 13.91 -1.88 1.76
CA LYS A 124 14.65 -2.80 0.90
C LYS A 124 14.81 -4.16 1.58
N MET A 125 14.70 -5.22 0.80
CA MET A 125 14.99 -6.59 1.23
C MET A 125 15.90 -7.30 0.22
N THR A 126 16.54 -8.36 0.69
CA THR A 126 17.37 -9.24 -0.12
C THR A 126 16.60 -10.51 -0.52
N ILE A 127 17.01 -11.14 -1.62
CA ILE A 127 16.46 -12.45 -2.01
C ILE A 127 16.71 -13.51 -0.92
N ASP A 128 17.78 -13.40 -0.14
CA ASP A 128 18.08 -14.34 0.94
C ASP A 128 17.11 -14.22 2.12
N GLU A 129 16.62 -13.01 2.42
CA GLU A 129 15.52 -12.82 3.39
C GLU A 129 14.24 -13.48 2.90
N VAL A 130 13.92 -13.36 1.61
CA VAL A 130 12.73 -14.01 1.01
C VAL A 130 12.83 -15.52 1.08
N VAL A 131 13.98 -16.09 0.72
CA VAL A 131 14.24 -17.54 0.82
C VAL A 131 14.14 -18.03 2.26
N SER A 132 14.67 -17.27 3.21
CA SER A 132 14.61 -17.63 4.63
C SER A 132 13.19 -17.58 5.19
N ALA A 133 12.36 -16.63 4.72
CA ALA A 133 10.96 -16.53 5.12
C ALA A 133 10.08 -17.63 4.49
N ASP A 134 10.48 -18.11 3.31
CA ASP A 134 9.84 -19.17 2.54
C ASP A 134 8.31 -18.99 2.44
N PRO A 135 7.83 -17.95 1.73
CA PRO A 135 6.41 -17.63 1.63
C PRO A 135 5.62 -18.75 0.94
N ASP A 136 4.37 -18.94 1.37
CA ASP A 136 3.37 -19.76 0.66
C ASP A 136 2.81 -19.01 -0.55
N ILE A 137 2.66 -17.68 -0.44
CA ILE A 137 2.13 -16.81 -1.48
C ILE A 137 3.02 -15.57 -1.59
N ILE A 138 3.34 -15.18 -2.83
CA ILE A 138 3.96 -13.90 -3.13
C ILE A 138 2.99 -13.08 -3.98
N ILE A 139 2.71 -11.85 -3.54
CA ILE A 139 1.90 -10.89 -4.30
C ILE A 139 2.83 -9.81 -4.83
N MET A 140 2.96 -9.76 -6.15
CA MET A 140 3.67 -8.69 -6.84
C MET A 140 2.72 -7.54 -7.08
N MET A 141 2.94 -6.42 -6.39
CA MET A 141 2.10 -5.23 -6.45
C MET A 141 2.93 -3.94 -6.61
N PRO A 142 3.75 -3.80 -7.68
CA PRO A 142 4.61 -2.64 -7.82
C PRO A 142 3.81 -1.35 -7.95
N CYS A 143 4.13 -0.37 -7.10
CA CYS A 143 3.45 0.92 -7.13
C CYS A 143 3.71 1.64 -8.46
N GLY A 144 2.63 2.11 -9.11
CA GLY A 144 2.71 2.90 -10.34
C GLY A 144 2.89 2.09 -11.63
N PHE A 145 2.93 0.75 -11.57
CA PHE A 145 3.01 -0.10 -12.76
C PHE A 145 1.69 -0.81 -13.03
N ASP A 146 1.41 -1.04 -14.32
CA ASP A 146 0.33 -1.92 -14.72
C ASP A 146 0.76 -3.41 -14.61
N VAL A 147 -0.20 -4.30 -14.85
CA VAL A 147 0.02 -5.75 -14.78
C VAL A 147 1.03 -6.23 -15.84
N ASN A 148 1.05 -5.62 -17.03
CA ASN A 148 1.95 -6.06 -18.11
C ASN A 148 3.40 -5.71 -17.79
N ARG A 149 3.65 -4.48 -17.34
CA ARG A 149 4.97 -4.03 -16.89
C ARG A 149 5.43 -4.84 -15.69
N THR A 150 4.55 -5.03 -14.70
CA THR A 150 4.84 -5.87 -13.53
C THR A 150 5.31 -7.25 -13.96
N ARG A 151 4.58 -7.92 -14.87
CA ARG A 151 4.95 -9.26 -15.37
C ARG A 151 6.31 -9.26 -16.06
N SER A 152 6.62 -8.26 -16.88
CA SER A 152 7.91 -8.14 -17.57
C SER A 152 9.06 -8.01 -16.58
N GLU A 153 8.96 -7.07 -15.63
CA GLU A 153 10.02 -6.83 -14.65
C GLU A 153 10.19 -8.03 -13.68
N CYS A 154 9.10 -8.71 -13.35
CA CYS A 154 9.16 -9.96 -12.58
C CYS A 154 9.93 -11.05 -13.35
N ALA A 155 9.65 -11.24 -14.64
CA ALA A 155 10.35 -12.23 -15.46
C ALA A 155 11.87 -11.98 -15.53
N ASP A 156 12.26 -10.71 -15.68
CA ASP A 156 13.67 -10.31 -15.67
C ASP A 156 14.33 -10.58 -14.30
N SER A 157 13.62 -10.27 -13.22
CA SER A 157 14.10 -10.51 -11.85
C SER A 157 14.25 -12.00 -11.52
N LEU A 158 13.29 -12.82 -11.96
CA LEU A 158 13.34 -14.28 -11.85
C LEU A 158 14.55 -14.86 -12.57
N THR A 159 14.85 -14.35 -13.77
CA THR A 159 16.01 -14.79 -14.56
C THR A 159 17.33 -14.45 -13.87
N LYS A 160 17.40 -13.29 -13.21
CA LYS A 160 18.61 -12.83 -12.47
C LYS A 160 18.83 -13.55 -11.14
N ASN A 161 17.76 -14.06 -10.51
CA ASN A 161 17.78 -14.63 -9.17
C ASN A 161 17.16 -16.04 -9.16
N PRO A 162 17.88 -17.10 -9.55
CA PRO A 162 17.31 -18.45 -9.65
C PRO A 162 16.81 -19.02 -8.31
N LYS A 163 17.18 -18.40 -7.18
CA LYS A 163 16.69 -18.75 -5.83
C LYS A 163 15.17 -18.69 -5.70
N TRP A 164 14.47 -17.89 -6.51
CA TRP A 164 12.99 -17.83 -6.56
C TRP A 164 12.35 -19.20 -6.82
N ILE A 165 12.95 -20.00 -7.70
CA ILE A 165 12.40 -21.29 -8.16
C ILE A 165 12.27 -22.31 -7.01
N ASN A 166 13.02 -22.12 -5.93
CA ASN A 166 13.02 -23.06 -4.80
C ASN A 166 11.94 -22.78 -3.75
N LEU A 167 11.32 -21.59 -3.79
CA LEU A 167 10.29 -21.18 -2.83
C LEU A 167 9.02 -22.00 -2.96
N ARG A 168 8.28 -22.20 -1.86
CA ARG A 168 6.97 -22.86 -1.90
C ARG A 168 5.96 -22.13 -2.79
N ALA A 169 6.00 -20.79 -2.82
CA ALA A 169 5.17 -19.97 -3.69
C ALA A 169 5.39 -20.17 -5.22
N PHE A 170 6.45 -20.88 -5.64
CA PHE A 170 6.77 -21.14 -7.07
C PHE A 170 6.58 -22.61 -7.49
N LYS A 171 6.19 -23.50 -6.57
CA LYS A 171 5.99 -24.92 -6.80
C LYS A 171 4.51 -25.24 -6.91
#